data_AF-A0A7V9CGN3-F1
#
_entry.id   AF-A0A7V9CGN3-F1
#
_cell.length_a   1.000
_cell.length_b   1.000
_cell.length_c   1.000
_cell.angle_alpha   90.00
_cell.angle_beta   90.00
_cell.angle_gamma   90.00
#
_symmetry.space_group_name_H-M   'P 1'
#
loop_
_entity.id
_entity.type
_entity.pdbx_description
1 polymer ?
#
loop_
_entity_poly.entity_id
_entity_poly.type
_entity_poly.pdbx_seq_one_letter_code
_entity_poly.pdbx_strand_id
1 'polypeptide(L)'
;MKNTPGSIKSALLAVPALALSSALMLPCAHAAERRLPPERARSTKKWWKRGAPFVRSTARAVVRALDCARCHGEPSLLTSVKERDAESFKRLSLEGNAGRGMPPYKSNERAVKNIDAIHAYFKGLADGTVPKGNLK
;
A
#
# COMPACT_ATOMS: atom_id res chain seq x y z
N MET A 1 42.44 63.81 23.33
CA MET A 1 42.38 64.05 24.78
C MET A 1 40.92 64.21 25.20
N LYS A 2 40.41 63.22 25.95
CA LYS A 2 39.46 63.31 27.08
C LYS A 2 38.17 64.16 26.94
N ASN A 3 36.99 63.51 26.83
CA ASN A 3 36.05 63.27 27.95
C ASN A 3 34.58 63.01 27.51
N THR A 4 34.07 61.83 27.86
CA THR A 4 32.66 61.49 28.21
C THR A 4 32.24 62.23 29.52
N PRO A 5 31.00 62.15 30.10
CA PRO A 5 29.84 61.25 29.87
C PRO A 5 28.43 61.91 30.01
N GLY A 6 27.38 61.09 29.81
CA GLY A 6 26.00 61.31 30.32
C GLY A 6 25.01 60.39 29.58
N SER A 7 24.71 59.17 30.03
CA SER A 7 23.96 58.74 31.22
C SER A 7 22.58 59.39 31.37
N ILE A 8 21.59 58.85 30.66
CA ILE A 8 20.18 58.92 31.07
C ILE A 8 19.59 57.52 30.95
N LYS A 9 19.25 56.96 32.11
CA LYS A 9 18.53 55.71 32.28
C LYS A 9 17.04 56.02 32.12
N SER A 10 16.37 55.44 31.13
CA SER A 10 14.91 55.26 31.18
C SER A 10 14.62 53.78 31.23
N ALA A 11 14.09 53.39 32.38
CA ALA A 11 13.58 52.07 32.67
C ALA A 11 12.18 51.89 32.06
N LEU A 12 11.85 50.61 31.85
CA LEU A 12 10.51 50.03 31.89
C LEU A 12 9.48 50.52 30.87
N LEU A 13 9.22 49.66 29.89
CA LEU A 13 7.92 48.97 29.83
C LEU A 13 8.16 47.54 29.34
N ALA A 14 7.68 46.60 30.12
CA ALA A 14 7.84 45.17 29.94
C ALA A 14 6.90 44.65 28.86
N VAL A 15 7.39 43.75 28.00
CA VAL A 15 6.54 42.77 27.33
C VAL A 15 7.18 41.40 27.53
N PRO A 16 6.67 40.56 28.44
CA PRO A 16 7.12 39.18 28.54
C PRO A 16 6.44 38.38 27.42
N ALA A 17 7.16 38.15 26.32
CA ALA A 17 6.77 37.12 25.36
C ALA A 17 7.19 35.74 25.90
N LEU A 18 6.53 35.28 26.95
CA LEU A 18 6.58 33.87 27.35
C LEU A 18 5.52 33.09 26.58
N ALA A 19 5.98 32.00 25.99
CA ALA A 19 5.25 30.77 25.74
C ALA A 19 4.06 30.82 24.78
N LEU A 20 4.32 30.56 23.50
CA LEU A 20 3.65 29.41 22.88
C LEU A 20 4.69 28.41 22.43
N SER A 21 4.77 27.34 23.21
CA SER A 21 5.25 26.03 22.80
C SER A 21 4.66 25.69 21.44
N SER A 22 5.45 25.84 20.37
CA SER A 22 5.22 25.03 19.18
C SER A 22 5.56 23.60 19.57
N ALA A 23 4.52 22.93 20.05
CA ALA A 23 4.45 21.51 20.20
C ALA A 23 5.18 20.87 19.02
N LEU A 24 6.09 19.95 19.37
CA LEU A 24 6.52 18.84 18.54
C LEU A 24 5.37 18.42 17.62
N MET A 25 5.37 18.94 16.40
CA MET A 25 4.89 18.18 15.27
C MET A 25 5.96 17.12 15.04
N LEU A 26 5.92 16.08 15.89
CA LEU A 26 6.21 14.75 15.39
C LEU A 26 5.43 14.65 14.09
N PRO A 27 6.07 14.50 12.91
CA PRO A 27 5.35 13.94 11.80
C PRO A 27 4.81 12.61 12.31
N CYS A 28 3.49 12.58 12.56
CA CYS A 28 2.71 11.36 12.63
C CYS A 28 3.30 10.46 11.57
N ALA A 29 3.80 9.31 12.03
CA ALA A 29 4.33 8.26 11.20
C ALA A 29 3.52 8.18 9.91
N HIS A 30 4.05 8.77 8.84
CA HIS A 30 3.85 8.24 7.52
C HIS A 30 4.50 6.87 7.63
N ALA A 31 3.70 5.91 8.06
CA ALA A 31 3.92 4.50 7.85
C ALA A 31 4.48 4.42 6.45
N ALA A 32 5.81 4.24 6.39
CA ALA A 32 6.56 4.32 5.18
C ALA A 32 5.80 3.46 4.19
N GLU A 33 5.26 4.15 3.18
CA GLU A 33 4.60 3.58 2.05
C GLU A 33 5.66 2.66 1.47
N ARG A 34 5.65 1.40 1.89
CA ARG A 34 6.36 0.32 1.23
C ARG A 34 5.59 0.11 -0.06
N ARG A 35 5.71 1.10 -0.95
CA ARG A 35 5.42 0.97 -2.37
C ARG A 35 6.15 -0.30 -2.76
N LEU A 36 5.37 -1.32 -3.05
CA LEU A 36 5.88 -2.54 -3.65
C LEU A 36 6.71 -2.07 -4.85
N PRO A 37 8.01 -2.41 -4.93
CA PRO A 37 8.87 -1.89 -5.98
C PRO A 37 8.27 -2.27 -7.34
N PRO A 38 8.17 -1.32 -8.29
CA PRO A 38 7.48 -1.54 -9.55
C PRO A 38 8.18 -2.62 -10.38
N GLU A 39 7.40 -3.65 -10.73
CA GLU A 39 7.47 -4.51 -11.92
C GLU A 39 8.73 -5.29 -12.30
N ARG A 40 9.87 -5.21 -11.59
CA ARG A 40 11.08 -5.95 -12.01
C ARG A 40 11.69 -6.92 -11.01
N ALA A 41 11.01 -7.16 -9.89
CA ALA A 41 11.39 -8.24 -8.98
C ALA A 41 10.89 -9.58 -9.55
N ARG A 42 11.73 -10.19 -10.40
CA ARG A 42 11.61 -11.60 -10.78
C ARG A 42 11.11 -12.43 -9.60
N SER A 43 10.06 -13.21 -9.88
CA SER A 43 9.55 -14.32 -9.08
C SER A 43 10.69 -15.26 -8.69
N THR A 44 11.41 -14.91 -7.65
CA THR A 44 12.43 -15.76 -7.05
C THR A 44 11.83 -16.30 -5.76
N LYS A 45 12.02 -17.60 -5.49
CA LYS A 45 11.63 -18.23 -4.21
C LYS A 45 12.09 -17.42 -2.98
N LYS A 46 13.15 -16.62 -3.12
CA LYS A 46 13.71 -15.71 -2.11
C LYS A 46 12.80 -14.54 -1.72
N TRP A 47 11.96 -14.05 -2.62
CA TRP A 47 10.98 -13.00 -2.33
C TRP A 47 9.82 -13.55 -1.49
N TRP A 48 9.35 -14.76 -1.87
CA TRP A 48 8.37 -15.54 -1.12
C TRP A 48 8.83 -15.91 0.30
N LYS A 49 10.13 -16.05 0.57
CA LYS A 49 10.61 -16.34 1.93
C LYS A 49 10.64 -15.13 2.88
N ARG A 50 10.69 -13.89 2.38
CA ARG A 50 10.96 -12.69 3.22
C ARG A 50 9.81 -11.69 3.33
N GLY A 51 8.97 -11.52 2.30
CA GLY A 51 7.83 -10.58 2.32
C GLY A 51 6.44 -11.23 2.30
N ALA A 52 6.39 -12.55 2.11
CA ALA A 52 5.16 -13.27 1.80
C ALA A 52 4.09 -13.33 2.89
N PRO A 53 4.38 -13.42 4.20
CA PRO A 53 3.31 -13.55 5.18
C PRO A 53 2.37 -12.33 5.14
N PHE A 54 2.95 -11.13 5.10
CA PHE A 54 2.18 -9.88 5.06
C PHE A 54 1.46 -9.70 3.72
N VAL A 55 2.18 -9.80 2.59
CA VAL A 55 1.59 -9.66 1.24
C VAL A 55 0.48 -10.69 1.00
N ARG A 56 0.62 -11.94 1.46
CA ARG A 56 -0.45 -12.94 1.40
C ARG A 56 -1.65 -12.55 2.23
N SER A 57 -1.44 -12.13 3.48
CA SER A 57 -2.54 -11.79 4.38
C SER A 57 -3.35 -10.61 3.86
N THR A 58 -2.67 -9.57 3.34
CA THR A 58 -3.30 -8.40 2.75
C THR A 58 -4.00 -8.74 1.43
N ALA A 59 -3.33 -9.43 0.50
CA ALA A 59 -3.93 -9.83 -0.77
C ALA A 59 -5.15 -10.73 -0.56
N ARG A 60 -5.06 -11.71 0.35
CA ARG A 60 -6.19 -12.58 0.71
C ARG A 60 -7.35 -11.79 1.31
N ALA A 61 -7.07 -10.84 2.20
CA ALA A 61 -8.09 -9.99 2.78
C ALA A 61 -8.80 -9.15 1.71
N VAL A 62 -8.05 -8.58 0.75
CA VAL A 62 -8.62 -7.82 -0.36
C VAL A 62 -9.43 -8.73 -1.29
N VAL A 63 -8.91 -9.89 -1.68
CA VAL A 63 -9.65 -10.86 -2.52
C VAL A 63 -10.98 -11.28 -1.89
N ARG A 64 -11.01 -11.49 -0.57
CA ARG A 64 -12.25 -11.78 0.15
C ARG A 64 -13.19 -10.57 0.22
N ALA A 65 -12.64 -9.36 0.39
CA ALA A 65 -13.43 -8.14 0.43
C ALA A 65 -14.02 -7.75 -0.94
N LEU A 66 -13.33 -8.08 -2.04
CA LEU A 66 -13.83 -7.93 -3.41
C LEU A 66 -14.77 -9.07 -3.82
N ASP A 67 -14.92 -10.07 -2.95
CA ASP A 67 -15.82 -11.21 -3.13
C ASP A 67 -15.61 -11.95 -4.47
N CYS A 68 -14.34 -12.13 -4.85
CA CYS A 68 -13.99 -12.81 -6.11
C CYS A 68 -14.54 -14.24 -6.16
N ALA A 69 -14.67 -14.89 -4.99
CA ALA A 69 -15.18 -16.25 -4.85
C ALA A 69 -16.66 -16.39 -5.28
N ARG A 70 -17.46 -15.31 -5.19
CA ARG A 70 -18.88 -15.33 -5.57
C ARG A 70 -19.10 -15.68 -7.04
N CYS A 71 -18.19 -15.24 -7.91
CA CYS A 71 -18.29 -15.51 -9.35
C CYS A 71 -17.24 -16.53 -9.83
N HIS A 72 -16.14 -16.70 -9.08
CA HIS A 72 -15.04 -17.57 -9.46
C HIS A 72 -14.79 -18.64 -8.41
N GLY A 73 -14.85 -19.91 -8.81
CA GLY A 73 -14.28 -20.98 -7.98
C GLY A 73 -12.75 -20.94 -7.97
N GLU A 74 -12.13 -21.61 -7.00
CA GLU A 74 -10.67 -21.81 -6.93
C GLU A 74 -10.04 -22.20 -8.28
N PRO A 75 -10.63 -23.07 -9.13
CA PRO A 75 -10.02 -23.45 -10.40
C PRO A 75 -9.87 -22.30 -11.41
N SER A 76 -10.86 -21.41 -11.55
CA SER A 76 -10.91 -20.49 -12.71
C SER A 76 -9.91 -19.34 -12.60
N LEU A 77 -9.70 -18.82 -11.38
CA LEU A 77 -8.69 -17.77 -11.14
C LEU A 77 -7.27 -18.32 -11.21
N LEU A 78 -7.06 -19.55 -10.73
CA LEU A 78 -5.75 -20.21 -10.83
C LEU A 78 -5.39 -20.57 -12.27
N THR A 79 -6.37 -20.98 -13.09
CA THR A 79 -6.17 -21.17 -14.53
C THR A 79 -5.85 -19.85 -15.23
N SER A 80 -6.57 -18.76 -14.91
CA SER A 80 -6.34 -17.45 -15.51
C SER A 80 -4.89 -16.94 -15.34
N VAL A 81 -4.30 -17.09 -14.14
CA VAL A 81 -2.89 -16.71 -13.88
C VAL A 81 -1.85 -17.71 -14.40
N LYS A 82 -2.28 -18.87 -14.91
CA LYS A 82 -1.42 -19.79 -15.65
C LYS A 82 -1.40 -19.47 -17.14
N GLU A 83 -2.55 -19.09 -17.69
CA GLU A 83 -2.74 -18.86 -19.13
C GLU A 83 -2.40 -17.43 -19.58
N ARG A 84 -2.51 -16.44 -18.68
CA ARG A 84 -2.32 -15.03 -18.99
C ARG A 84 -1.06 -14.48 -18.33
N ASP A 85 -0.45 -13.49 -18.97
CA ASP A 85 0.61 -12.69 -18.35
C ASP A 85 0.03 -11.76 -17.25
N ALA A 86 0.92 -11.25 -16.42
CA ALA A 86 0.55 -10.43 -15.26
C ALA A 86 -0.19 -9.15 -15.66
N GLU A 87 0.23 -8.47 -16.73
CA GLU A 87 -0.37 -7.22 -17.17
C GLU A 87 -1.78 -7.45 -17.70
N SER A 88 -1.97 -8.50 -18.50
CA SER A 88 -3.28 -8.93 -19.01
C SER A 88 -4.25 -9.34 -17.91
N PHE A 89 -3.76 -9.92 -16.82
CA PHE A 89 -4.57 -10.20 -15.63
C PHE A 89 -4.96 -8.90 -14.90
N LYS A 90 -3.99 -8.01 -14.67
CA LYS A 90 -4.20 -6.72 -13.99
C LYS A 90 -5.21 -5.85 -14.75
N ARG A 91 -5.03 -5.70 -16.07
CA ARG A 91 -5.92 -4.95 -16.94
C ARG A 91 -7.35 -5.50 -16.87
N LEU A 92 -7.52 -6.80 -17.12
CA LEU A 92 -8.84 -7.45 -17.06
C LEU A 92 -9.50 -7.30 -15.68
N SER A 93 -8.72 -7.37 -14.61
CA SER A 93 -9.24 -7.17 -13.25
C SER A 93 -9.69 -5.73 -13.01
N LEU A 94 -8.94 -4.74 -13.47
CA LEU A 94 -9.28 -3.34 -13.22
C LEU A 94 -10.39 -2.83 -14.16
N GLU A 95 -10.35 -3.23 -15.43
CA GLU A 95 -11.31 -2.81 -16.46
C GLU A 95 -12.58 -3.67 -16.46
N GLY A 96 -12.52 -4.87 -15.90
CA GLY A 96 -13.62 -5.82 -15.90
C GLY A 96 -13.89 -6.41 -17.29
N ASN A 97 -14.97 -7.18 -17.38
CA ASN A 97 -15.53 -7.68 -18.63
C ASN A 97 -17.06 -7.77 -18.48
N ALA A 98 -17.74 -6.68 -18.81
CA ALA A 98 -19.19 -6.58 -18.68
C ALA A 98 -19.92 -7.66 -19.50
N GLY A 99 -19.42 -7.99 -20.69
CA GLY A 99 -20.00 -9.04 -21.55
C GLY A 99 -19.94 -10.44 -20.94
N ARG A 100 -19.08 -10.67 -19.94
CA ARG A 100 -18.99 -11.92 -19.18
C ARG A 100 -19.41 -11.77 -17.71
N GLY A 101 -20.04 -10.65 -17.35
CA GLY A 101 -20.51 -10.39 -15.99
C GLY A 101 -19.41 -10.08 -14.97
N MET A 102 -18.17 -9.81 -15.40
CA MET A 102 -17.07 -9.43 -14.51
C MET A 102 -17.06 -7.90 -14.30
N PRO A 103 -17.29 -7.39 -13.08
CA PRO A 103 -17.31 -5.96 -12.83
C PRO A 103 -15.91 -5.33 -12.92
N PRO A 104 -15.79 -4.04 -13.29
CA PRO A 104 -14.53 -3.30 -13.20
C PRO A 104 -14.16 -2.97 -11.75
N TYR A 105 -12.91 -3.19 -11.36
CA TYR A 105 -12.39 -2.80 -10.04
C TYR A 105 -11.54 -1.52 -10.04
N LYS A 106 -11.38 -0.84 -11.19
CA LYS A 106 -10.55 0.40 -11.29
C LYS A 106 -10.98 1.54 -10.37
N SER A 107 -12.26 1.61 -10.00
CA SER A 107 -12.77 2.63 -9.07
C SER A 107 -12.63 2.21 -7.60
N ASN A 108 -12.20 0.98 -7.32
CA ASN A 108 -11.97 0.49 -5.97
C ASN A 108 -10.50 0.71 -5.59
N GLU A 109 -10.22 1.71 -4.76
CA GLU A 109 -8.85 2.03 -4.36
C GLU A 109 -8.10 0.86 -3.72
N ARG A 110 -8.79 0.01 -2.94
CA ARG A 110 -8.15 -1.16 -2.33
C ARG A 110 -7.73 -2.17 -3.39
N ALA A 111 -8.54 -2.35 -4.45
CA ALA A 111 -8.18 -3.21 -5.57
C ALA A 111 -6.98 -2.64 -6.33
N VAL A 112 -7.02 -1.37 -6.72
CA VAL A 112 -5.94 -0.70 -7.48
C VAL A 112 -4.62 -0.75 -6.71
N LYS A 113 -4.63 -0.35 -5.43
CA LYS A 113 -3.42 -0.33 -4.59
C LYS A 113 -2.80 -1.72 -4.36
N ASN A 114 -3.59 -2.79 -4.48
CA ASN A 114 -3.15 -4.16 -4.19
C ASN A 114 -3.12 -5.08 -5.42
N ILE A 115 -3.30 -4.57 -6.64
CA ILE A 115 -3.52 -5.42 -7.81
C ILE A 115 -2.34 -6.37 -8.09
N ASP A 116 -1.10 -5.89 -7.91
CA ASP A 116 0.09 -6.74 -8.05
C ASP A 116 0.15 -7.81 -6.95
N ALA A 117 -0.25 -7.48 -5.72
CA ALA A 117 -0.30 -8.42 -4.60
C ALA A 117 -1.40 -9.49 -4.80
N ILE A 118 -2.54 -9.10 -5.37
CA ILE A 118 -3.63 -10.01 -5.75
C ILE A 118 -3.15 -10.99 -6.83
N HIS A 119 -2.52 -10.49 -7.90
CA HIS A 119 -1.95 -11.34 -8.93
C HIS A 119 -0.90 -12.30 -8.36
N ALA A 120 0.05 -11.79 -7.56
CA ALA A 120 1.07 -12.61 -6.91
C ALA A 120 0.47 -13.69 -5.99
N TYR A 121 -0.61 -13.38 -5.27
CA TYR A 121 -1.31 -14.34 -4.43
C TYR A 121 -1.89 -15.51 -5.24
N PHE A 122 -2.65 -15.22 -6.30
CA PHE A 122 -3.19 -16.26 -7.18
C PHE A 122 -2.10 -17.04 -7.91
N LYS A 123 -1.06 -16.36 -8.39
CA LYS A 123 0.08 -17.03 -9.03
C LYS A 123 0.78 -17.96 -8.04
N GLY A 124 0.97 -17.51 -6.81
CA GLY A 124 1.57 -18.30 -5.76
C GLY A 124 0.74 -19.53 -5.37
N LEU A 125 -0.58 -19.43 -5.38
CA LEU A 125 -1.50 -20.56 -5.20
C LEU A 125 -1.42 -21.54 -6.38
N ALA A 126 -1.38 -21.02 -7.61
CA ALA A 126 -1.30 -21.82 -8.83
C ALA A 126 0.01 -22.60 -8.95
N ASP A 127 1.10 -22.00 -8.48
CA ASP A 127 2.46 -22.55 -8.47
C ASP A 127 2.76 -23.38 -7.19
N GLY A 128 1.79 -23.47 -6.25
CA GLY A 128 1.95 -24.21 -5.00
C GLY A 128 2.90 -23.59 -3.97
N THR A 129 3.33 -22.34 -4.18
CA THR A 129 4.22 -21.60 -3.25
C THR A 129 3.46 -20.94 -2.11
N VAL A 130 2.15 -20.75 -2.27
CA VAL A 130 1.21 -20.33 -1.23
C VAL A 130 0.36 -21.55 -0.87
N PRO A 131 0.34 -21.97 0.41
CA PRO A 131 -0.55 -23.04 0.82
C PRO A 131 -2.00 -22.62 0.56
N LYS A 132 -2.78 -23.52 -0.04
CA LYS A 132 -4.18 -23.33 -0.48
C LYS A 132 -5.17 -22.97 0.63
N GLY A 133 -4.71 -22.81 1.88
CA GLY A 133 -5.52 -22.73 3.09
C GLY A 133 -6.86 -22.06 2.80
N ASN A 134 -7.96 -22.78 3.00
CA ASN A 134 -9.37 -22.41 2.83
C ASN A 134 -9.64 -21.14 2.00
N LEU A 135 -9.39 -21.16 0.69
CA LEU A 135 -10.22 -20.40 -0.23
C LEU A 135 -11.61 -21.05 -0.17
N LYS A 136 -12.46 -20.55 0.73
CA LYS A 136 -13.88 -20.88 0.74
C LYS A 136 -14.60 -19.99 -0.25
#